data_AF-D0WI31-F1
#
_entry.id   AF-D0WI31-F1
#
_cell.length_a   1.000
_cell.length_b   1.000
_cell.length_c   1.000
_cell.angle_alpha   90.00
_cell.angle_beta   90.00
_cell.angle_gamma   90.00
#
_symmetry.space_group_name_H-M   'P 1'
#
loop_
_entity.id
_entity.type
_entity.pdbx_description
1 polymer ?
#
loop_
_entity_poly.entity_id
_entity_poly.type
_entity_poly.pdbx_seq_one_letter_code
_entity_poly.pdbx_strand_id
1 'polypeptide(L)'
;MTGSSWAIAAMFLTCLALTIVVELVVALAVFHVRGAWHIAVVALAQTVTNPPLVLATIVAGVALDSELAFATILIVLETAAVVAEGGIYRYAGLSDRPYILSLACNAASFTIGFAISLVSCALSSF
;
A
#
# COMPACT_ATOMS: atom_id res chain seq x y z
N MET A 1 23.51 -18.46 6.96
CA MET A 1 23.01 -17.15 6.46
C MET A 1 21.57 -17.23 5.91
N THR A 2 20.76 -18.22 6.30
CA THR A 2 19.39 -18.45 5.77
C THR A 2 18.29 -17.85 6.65
N GLY A 3 18.55 -17.50 7.92
CA GLY A 3 17.52 -17.00 8.83
C GLY A 3 17.01 -15.58 8.53
N SER A 4 17.82 -14.74 7.87
CA SER A 4 17.48 -13.33 7.60
C SER A 4 16.55 -13.15 6.40
N SER A 5 16.71 -13.94 5.34
CA SER A 5 15.90 -13.82 4.12
C SER A 5 14.43 -14.22 4.33
N TRP A 6 14.18 -15.24 5.16
CA TRP A 6 12.82 -15.65 5.51
C TRP A 6 12.10 -14.62 6.36
N ALA A 7 12.81 -13.96 7.28
CA ALA A 7 12.25 -12.89 8.10
C ALA A 7 11.84 -11.68 7.26
N ILE A 8 12.70 -11.28 6.30
CA ILE A 8 12.38 -10.20 5.35
C ILE A 8 11.16 -10.58 4.51
N ALA A 9 11.15 -11.79 3.93
CA ALA A 9 10.02 -12.26 3.14
C ALA A 9 8.71 -12.29 3.94
N ALA A 10 8.75 -12.77 5.19
CA ALA A 10 7.60 -12.78 6.08
C ALA A 10 7.09 -11.36 6.34
N MET A 11 7.98 -10.40 6.62
CA MET A 11 7.61 -9.01 6.83
C MET A 11 6.93 -8.40 5.60
N PHE A 12 7.49 -8.62 4.40
CA PHE A 12 6.87 -8.17 3.14
C PHE A 12 5.47 -8.76 2.95
N LEU A 13 5.30 -10.06 3.20
CA LEU A 13 4.00 -10.73 3.10
C LEU A 13 3.00 -10.22 4.13
N THR A 14 3.44 -9.94 5.36
CA THR A 14 2.59 -9.36 6.41
C THR A 14 2.14 -7.96 6.04
N CYS A 15 3.04 -7.10 5.54
CA CYS A 15 2.69 -5.77 5.06
C CYS A 15 1.67 -5.84 3.93
N LEU A 16 1.92 -6.68 2.92
CA LEU A 16 1.01 -6.86 1.78
C LEU A 16 -0.37 -7.37 2.23
N ALA A 17 -0.39 -8.38 3.12
CA ALA A 17 -1.64 -8.92 3.65
C ALA A 17 -2.43 -7.86 4.40
N LEU A 18 -1.76 -7.05 5.22
CA LEU A 18 -2.39 -5.97 5.96
C LEU A 18 -2.96 -4.89 5.02
N THR A 19 -2.22 -4.51 3.97
CA THR A 19 -2.74 -3.59 2.96
C THR A 19 -3.97 -4.15 2.26
N ILE A 20 -3.92 -5.41 1.80
CA ILE A 20 -5.08 -6.05 1.16
C ILE A 20 -6.29 -6.04 2.10
N VAL A 21 -6.12 -6.37 3.38
CA VAL A 21 -7.21 -6.35 4.36
C VAL A 21 -7.81 -4.96 4.51
N VAL A 22 -6.97 -3.94 4.70
CA VAL A 22 -7.43 -2.55 4.87
C VAL A 22 -8.21 -2.08 3.64
N GLU A 23 -7.68 -2.33 2.45
CA GLU A 23 -8.30 -1.86 1.22
C GLU A 23 -9.57 -2.61 0.86
N LEU A 24 -9.64 -3.91 1.15
CA LEU A 24 -10.88 -4.66 1.03
C LEU A 24 -11.95 -4.09 1.98
N VAL A 25 -11.58 -3.71 3.20
CA VAL A 25 -12.51 -3.05 4.13
C VAL A 25 -13.00 -1.72 3.54
N VAL A 26 -12.12 -0.87 3.00
CA VAL A 26 -12.51 0.39 2.36
C VAL A 26 -13.42 0.14 1.15
N ALA A 27 -13.05 -0.77 0.25
CA ALA A 27 -13.81 -1.09 -0.94
C ALA A 27 -15.20 -1.65 -0.60
N LEU A 28 -15.30 -2.54 0.38
CA LEU A 28 -16.55 -3.20 0.79
C LEU A 28 -17.46 -2.27 1.61
N ALA A 29 -16.90 -1.56 2.59
CA ALA A 29 -17.66 -0.79 3.58
C ALA A 29 -17.97 0.64 3.11
N VAL A 30 -17.06 1.29 2.40
CA VAL A 30 -17.21 2.69 1.97
C VAL A 30 -17.76 2.75 0.55
N PHE A 31 -17.17 2.02 -0.38
CA PHE A 31 -17.52 2.08 -1.80
C PHE A 31 -18.51 1.00 -2.25
N HIS A 32 -18.93 0.12 -1.35
CA HIS A 32 -19.93 -0.91 -1.60
C HIS A 32 -19.60 -1.81 -2.80
N VAL A 33 -18.31 -2.06 -3.05
CA VAL A 33 -17.86 -2.97 -4.11
C VAL A 33 -18.31 -4.38 -3.77
N ARG A 34 -19.21 -4.97 -4.57
CA ARG A 34 -19.74 -6.32 -4.36
C ARG A 34 -19.41 -7.23 -5.55
N GLY A 35 -19.09 -8.48 -5.26
CA GLY A 35 -18.79 -9.51 -6.27
C GLY A 35 -17.38 -10.08 -6.12
N ALA A 36 -17.27 -11.41 -6.27
CA ALA A 36 -16.00 -12.11 -6.09
C ALA A 36 -14.91 -11.63 -7.07
N TRP A 37 -15.29 -11.35 -8.32
CA TRP A 37 -14.38 -10.79 -9.31
C TRP A 37 -13.83 -9.42 -8.89
N HIS A 38 -14.71 -8.52 -8.45
CA HIS A 38 -14.33 -7.18 -8.01
C HIS A 38 -13.42 -7.20 -6.78
N ILE A 39 -13.71 -8.07 -5.82
CA ILE A 39 -12.85 -8.32 -4.64
C ILE A 39 -11.47 -8.83 -5.07
N ALA A 40 -11.43 -9.77 -6.02
CA ALA A 40 -10.18 -10.29 -6.55
C ALA A 40 -9.36 -9.21 -7.25
N VAL A 41 -10.01 -8.30 -8.00
CA VAL A 41 -9.34 -7.17 -8.65
C VAL A 41 -8.67 -6.24 -7.64
N VAL A 42 -9.32 -5.92 -6.51
CA VAL A 42 -8.70 -5.11 -5.44
C VAL A 42 -7.45 -5.79 -4.89
N ALA A 43 -7.53 -7.08 -4.55
CA ALA A 43 -6.39 -7.82 -4.02
C ALA A 43 -5.23 -7.96 -5.04
N LEU A 44 -5.56 -8.19 -6.33
CA LEU A 44 -4.57 -8.29 -7.40
C LEU A 44 -3.91 -6.94 -7.69
N ALA A 45 -4.66 -5.83 -7.67
CA ALA A 45 -4.10 -4.50 -7.81
C ALA A 45 -3.02 -4.24 -6.76
N GLN A 46 -3.27 -4.64 -5.51
CA GLN A 46 -2.27 -4.54 -4.44
C GLN A 46 -1.08 -5.45 -4.62
N THR A 47 -1.31 -6.69 -5.07
CA THR A 47 -0.22 -7.64 -5.34
C THR A 47 0.74 -7.13 -6.43
N VAL A 48 0.24 -6.33 -7.37
CA VAL A 48 1.04 -5.77 -8.46
C VAL A 48 1.70 -4.43 -8.10
N THR A 49 1.01 -3.55 -7.38
CA THR A 49 1.45 -2.17 -7.15
C THR A 49 2.23 -1.98 -5.86
N ASN A 50 1.90 -2.75 -4.82
CA ASN A 50 2.45 -2.54 -3.50
C ASN A 50 3.90 -3.04 -3.35
N PRO A 51 4.28 -4.25 -3.85
CA PRO A 51 5.68 -4.69 -3.79
C PRO A 51 6.69 -3.72 -4.44
N PRO A 52 6.48 -3.20 -5.66
CA PRO A 52 7.41 -2.23 -6.23
C PRO A 52 7.41 -0.90 -5.49
N LEU A 53 6.27 -0.44 -4.96
CA LEU A 53 6.20 0.77 -4.13
C LEU A 53 7.05 0.60 -2.86
N VAL A 54 6.86 -0.49 -2.11
CA VAL A 54 7.63 -0.76 -0.89
C VAL A 54 9.13 -0.86 -1.19
N LEU A 55 9.50 -1.56 -2.26
CA LEU A 55 10.91 -1.66 -2.67
C LEU A 55 11.49 -0.28 -2.99
N ALA A 56 10.77 0.55 -3.75
CA ALA A 56 11.20 1.90 -4.09
C ALA A 56 11.33 2.80 -2.83
N THR A 57 10.40 2.69 -1.89
CA THR A 57 10.45 3.41 -0.60
C THR A 57 11.67 2.99 0.22
N ILE A 58 11.99 1.69 0.29
CA ILE A 58 13.21 1.21 0.97
C ILE A 58 14.46 1.78 0.31
N VAL A 59 14.55 1.72 -1.03
CA VAL A 59 15.69 2.25 -1.77
C VAL A 59 15.84 3.75 -1.53
N ALA A 60 14.73 4.51 -1.56
CA ALA A 60 14.73 5.95 -1.27
C ALA A 60 15.20 6.25 0.16
N GLY A 61 14.77 5.47 1.15
CA GLY A 61 15.17 5.66 2.55
C GLY A 61 16.65 5.36 2.81
N VAL A 62 17.28 4.51 1.99
CA VAL A 62 18.73 4.25 2.06
C VAL A 62 19.54 5.27 1.25
N ALA A 63 18.99 5.76 0.13
CA ALA A 63 19.71 6.62 -0.80
C ALA A 63 19.62 8.12 -0.46
N LEU A 64 18.66 8.54 0.36
CA LEU A 64 18.39 9.95 0.65
C LEU A 64 18.67 10.27 2.12
N ASP A 65 19.65 11.15 2.35
CA ASP A 65 19.99 11.65 3.70
C ASP A 65 19.06 12.77 4.19
N SER A 66 18.19 13.30 3.31
CA SER A 66 17.27 14.39 3.63
C SER A 66 15.85 13.88 3.82
N GLU A 67 15.28 14.13 5.00
CA GLU A 67 13.88 13.80 5.31
C GLU A 67 12.90 14.46 4.33
N LEU A 68 13.16 15.71 3.91
CA LEU A 68 12.32 16.41 2.95
C LEU A 68 12.38 15.75 1.56
N ALA A 69 13.56 15.32 1.13
CA ALA A 69 13.72 14.62 -0.14
C ALA A 69 13.02 13.25 -0.11
N PHE A 70 13.18 12.51 0.99
CA PHE A 70 12.49 11.24 1.20
C PHE A 70 10.97 11.41 1.18
N ALA A 71 10.42 12.37 1.93
CA ALA A 71 8.99 12.66 1.96
C ALA A 71 8.45 13.03 0.57
N THR A 72 9.21 13.80 -0.21
CA THR A 72 8.84 14.19 -1.58
C THR A 72 8.75 12.96 -2.49
N ILE A 73 9.75 12.07 -2.44
CA ILE A 73 9.74 10.83 -3.23
C ILE A 73 8.60 9.91 -2.79
N LEU A 74 8.34 9.81 -1.49
CA LEU A 74 7.24 9.02 -0.97
C LEU A 74 5.89 9.50 -1.52
N ILE A 75 5.63 10.82 -1.52
CA ILE A 75 4.41 11.38 -2.14
C ILE A 75 4.30 11.03 -3.63
N VAL A 76 5.41 11.11 -4.37
CA VAL A 76 5.43 10.74 -5.79
C VAL A 76 5.11 9.26 -5.99
N LEU A 77 5.69 8.37 -5.17
CA LEU A 77 5.45 6.93 -5.23
C LEU A 77 4.00 6.58 -4.91
N GLU A 78 3.43 7.13 -3.82
CA GLU A 78 2.04 6.91 -3.44
C GLU A 78 1.08 7.44 -4.52
N THR A 79 1.36 8.62 -5.08
CA THR A 79 0.57 9.17 -6.20
C THR A 79 0.63 8.25 -7.43
N ALA A 80 1.80 7.70 -7.74
CA ALA A 80 1.96 6.77 -8.86
C ALA A 80 1.18 5.46 -8.64
N ALA A 81 1.17 4.93 -7.41
CA ALA A 81 0.35 3.77 -7.04
C ALA A 81 -1.13 4.07 -7.21
N VAL A 82 -1.61 5.23 -6.73
CA VAL A 82 -3.02 5.65 -6.89
C VAL A 82 -3.42 5.72 -8.37
N VAL A 83 -2.56 6.26 -9.22
CA VAL A 83 -2.83 6.32 -10.67
C VAL A 83 -2.86 4.92 -11.29
N ALA A 84 -1.92 4.04 -10.92
CA ALA A 84 -1.84 2.69 -11.45
C ALA A 84 -3.04 1.83 -11.03
N GLU A 85 -3.35 1.78 -9.74
CA GLU A 85 -4.53 1.09 -9.20
C GLU A 85 -5.83 1.66 -9.76
N GLY A 86 -5.99 2.99 -9.79
CA GLY A 86 -7.16 3.63 -10.39
C GLY A 86 -7.33 3.26 -11.86
N GLY A 87 -6.23 3.09 -12.60
CA GLY A 87 -6.23 2.53 -13.95
C GLY A 87 -6.72 1.08 -14.02
N ILE A 88 -6.23 0.21 -13.12
CA ILE A 88 -6.68 -1.18 -12.99
C ILE A 88 -8.18 -1.24 -12.67
N TYR A 89 -8.64 -0.46 -11.70
CA TYR A 89 -10.04 -0.38 -11.28
C TYR A 89 -10.94 0.15 -12.41
N ARG A 90 -10.47 1.14 -13.17
CA ARG A 90 -11.17 1.66 -14.35
C ARG A 90 -11.32 0.59 -15.43
N TYR A 91 -10.23 -0.10 -15.76
CA TYR A 91 -10.24 -1.14 -16.79
C TYR A 91 -11.14 -2.33 -16.39
N ALA A 92 -11.13 -2.69 -15.12
CA ALA A 92 -11.96 -3.77 -14.57
C ALA A 92 -13.43 -3.38 -14.35
N GLY A 93 -13.83 -2.13 -14.58
CA GLY A 93 -15.20 -1.65 -14.34
C GLY A 93 -15.62 -1.67 -12.86
N LEU A 94 -14.66 -1.49 -11.95
CA LEU A 94 -14.84 -1.75 -10.52
C LEU A 94 -15.74 -0.72 -9.81
N SER A 95 -15.74 0.52 -10.29
CA SER A 95 -16.48 1.64 -9.72
C SER A 95 -16.66 2.74 -10.77
N ASP A 96 -17.72 3.54 -10.65
CA ASP A 96 -17.92 4.77 -11.43
C ASP A 96 -16.84 5.83 -11.14
N ARG A 97 -16.14 5.70 -9.99
CA ARG A 97 -15.10 6.63 -9.52
C ARG A 97 -13.82 5.89 -9.14
N PRO A 98 -13.16 5.21 -10.09
CA PRO A 98 -12.08 4.26 -9.81
C PRO A 98 -10.86 4.91 -9.15
N TYR A 99 -10.52 6.14 -9.52
CA TYR A 99 -9.40 6.89 -8.92
C TYR A 99 -9.71 7.39 -7.51
N ILE A 100 -10.98 7.67 -7.18
CA ILE A 100 -11.38 8.07 -5.82
C ILE A 100 -11.36 6.85 -4.90
N LEU A 101 -11.79 5.69 -5.40
CA LEU A 101 -11.65 4.42 -4.69
C LEU A 101 -10.17 4.13 -4.39
N SER A 102 -9.30 4.18 -5.40
CA SER A 102 -7.87 3.95 -5.20
C SER A 102 -7.24 4.97 -4.25
N LEU A 103 -7.55 6.26 -4.37
CA LEU A 103 -7.05 7.27 -3.45
C LEU A 103 -7.49 6.99 -2.00
N ALA A 104 -8.73 6.58 -1.78
CA ALA A 104 -9.24 6.27 -0.45
C ALA A 104 -8.59 5.00 0.14
N CYS A 105 -8.40 3.97 -0.70
CA CYS A 105 -7.70 2.74 -0.33
C CYS A 105 -6.25 3.03 0.07
N ASN A 106 -5.50 3.70 -0.81
CA ASN A 106 -4.09 4.06 -0.58
C ASN A 106 -3.93 4.99 0.63
N ALA A 107 -4.78 6.01 0.79
CA ALA A 107 -4.73 6.88 1.97
C ALA A 107 -4.99 6.12 3.27
N ALA A 108 -5.93 5.16 3.28
CA ALA A 108 -6.22 4.35 4.45
C ALA A 108 -5.05 3.41 4.81
N SER A 109 -4.49 2.71 3.82
CA SER A 109 -3.38 1.78 4.02
C SER A 109 -2.10 2.51 4.41
N PHE A 110 -1.81 3.66 3.79
CA PHE A 110 -0.70 4.55 4.19
C PHE A 110 -0.85 5.04 5.63
N THR A 111 -2.04 5.55 6.00
CA THR A 111 -2.27 6.08 7.35
C THR A 111 -2.07 5.00 8.42
N ILE A 112 -2.56 3.78 8.17
CA ILE A 112 -2.38 2.66 9.10
C ILE A 112 -0.90 2.25 9.16
N GLY A 113 -0.22 2.14 8.02
CA GLY A 113 1.22 1.84 7.98
C GLY A 113 2.06 2.86 8.74
N PHE A 114 1.77 4.14 8.55
CA PHE A 114 2.43 5.24 9.26
C PHE A 114 2.16 5.20 10.77
N ALA A 115 0.92 4.95 11.19
CA ALA A 115 0.58 4.79 12.60
C ALA A 115 1.31 3.62 13.25
N ILE A 116 1.43 2.48 12.57
CA ILE A 116 2.22 1.34 13.04
C ILE A 116 3.68 1.74 13.21
N SER A 117 4.27 2.44 12.23
CA SER A 117 5.66 2.91 12.29
C SER A 117 5.91 3.83 13.49
N LEU A 118 5.01 4.79 13.75
CA LEU A 118 5.10 5.67 14.92
C LEU A 118 5.08 4.89 16.24
N VAL A 119 4.15 3.93 16.36
CA VAL A 119 4.04 3.08 17.55
C VAL A 119 5.31 2.23 17.72
N SER A 120 5.82 1.64 16.64
CA SER A 120 7.06 0.86 16.68
C SER A 120 8.26 1.71 17.13
N CYS A 121 8.38 2.94 16.64
CA CYS A 121 9.44 3.87 17.04
C CYS A 121 9.32 4.29 18.52
N ALA A 122 8.09 4.52 19.00
CA ALA A 122 7.84 4.84 20.40
C ALA A 122 8.19 3.68 21.34
N LEU A 123 7.89 2.44 20.93
CA LEU A 123 8.18 1.24 21.72
C LEU A 123 9.65 0.82 21.68
N SER A 124 10.38 1.12 20.60
CA SER A 124 11.84 0.86 20.53
C SER A 124 12.69 1.86 21.31
N SER A 125 12.06 2.89 21.88
CA SER A 125 12.71 3.92 22.71
C SER A 125 12.72 3.55 24.21
N PHE A 126 12.26 2.34 24.57
CA PHE A 126 12.28 1.74 25.91
C PHE A 126 13.10 0.44 25.90
#